data_AF-A0A1M5YUU9-F1
#
_entry.id   AF-A0A1M5YUU9-F1
#
_cell.length_a   1.000
_cell.length_b   1.000
_cell.length_c   1.000
_cell.angle_alpha   90.00
_cell.angle_beta   90.00
_cell.angle_gamma   90.00
#
_symmetry.space_group_name_H-M   'P 1'
#
loop_
_entity.id
_entity.type
_entity.pdbx_description
1 polymer ?
#
loop_
_entity_poly.entity_id
_entity_poly.type
_entity_poly.pdbx_seq_one_letter_code
_entity_poly.pdbx_strand_id
1 'polypeptide(L)'
;MQKRKDTLTAELAKIEGVIEQESVTIEAFVDDDDSMLKELTRRKEALLADRALGKQIDQQEIKSVCGQIASEEELSAGRLTIASEARHLINGLMSKKNELEKELATITDHHREALKVFLSQELNKAGDDYFRMASDLFRTFAKVVTIDRFLRDYGYKNGTSVLPSSVPNFYLPDLNLERSPDRNHSSALYRFASVGSADFERLRDVFPEIGIS
;
A
#
# COMPACT_ATOMS: atom_id res chain seq x y z
N MET A 1 9.08 8.20 -1.97
CA MET A 1 8.01 7.48 -1.25
C MET A 1 8.58 6.26 -0.52
N GLN A 2 9.08 5.23 -1.22
CA GLN A 2 9.57 4.00 -0.57
C GLN A 2 10.64 4.23 0.51
N LYS A 3 11.72 4.96 0.17
CA LYS A 3 12.78 5.31 1.14
C LYS A 3 12.25 6.00 2.41
N ARG A 4 11.24 6.87 2.29
CA ARG A 4 10.65 7.60 3.43
C ARG A 4 9.75 6.69 4.27
N LYS A 5 9.06 5.74 3.64
CA LYS A 5 8.30 4.70 4.34
C LYS A 5 9.25 3.80 5.14
N ASP A 6 10.35 3.37 4.52
CA ASP A 6 11.34 2.49 5.15
C ASP A 6 12.01 3.18 6.37
N THR A 7 12.32 4.48 6.25
CA THR A 7 12.85 5.27 7.39
C THR A 7 11.83 5.40 8.52
N LEU A 8 10.56 5.71 8.21
CA LEU A 8 9.51 5.83 9.22
C LEU A 8 9.27 4.50 9.95
N THR A 9 9.29 3.37 9.23
CA THR A 9 9.16 2.05 9.86
C THR A 9 10.34 1.72 10.77
N ALA A 10 11.56 2.10 10.38
CA ALA A 10 12.74 1.90 11.23
C ALA A 10 12.71 2.78 12.48
N GLU A 11 12.24 4.03 12.35
CA GLU A 11 12.05 4.93 13.49
C GLU A 11 10.97 4.44 14.46
N LEU A 12 9.85 3.92 13.95
CA LEU A 12 8.80 3.31 14.76
C LEU A 12 9.33 2.10 15.55
N ALA A 13 10.05 1.19 14.90
CA ALA A 13 10.65 0.03 15.57
C ALA A 13 11.67 0.44 16.64
N LYS A 14 12.43 1.51 16.39
CA LYS A 14 13.37 2.06 17.39
C LYS A 14 12.63 2.63 18.60
N ILE A 15 11.55 3.38 18.38
CA ILE A 15 10.73 3.94 19.46
C ILE A 15 10.11 2.82 20.30
N GLU A 16 9.58 1.76 19.66
CA GLU A 16 9.05 0.58 20.35
C GLU A 16 10.11 -0.10 21.23
N GLY A 17 11.32 -0.30 20.70
CA GLY A 17 12.41 -0.89 21.48
C GLY A 17 12.82 -0.05 22.69
N VAL A 18 12.81 1.29 22.57
CA VAL A 18 13.10 2.18 23.72
C VAL A 18 11.97 2.13 24.74
N ILE A 19 10.71 2.09 24.31
CA ILE A 19 9.56 1.98 25.23
C ILE A 19 9.65 0.66 26.02
N GLU A 20 9.95 -0.47 25.38
CA GLU A 20 10.11 -1.75 26.08
C GLU A 20 11.24 -1.69 27.11
N GLN A 21 12.40 -1.12 26.77
CA GLN A 21 13.52 -0.99 27.68
C GLN A 21 13.18 -0.15 28.92
N GLU A 22 12.53 0.99 28.73
CA GLU A 22 12.11 1.87 29.82
C GLU A 22 10.98 1.24 30.66
N SER A 23 10.06 0.49 30.04
CA SER A 23 9.01 -0.26 30.75
C SER A 23 9.60 -1.33 31.67
N VAL A 24 10.56 -2.12 31.18
CA VAL A 24 11.28 -3.11 32.01
C VAL A 24 12.01 -2.44 33.17
N THR A 25 12.59 -1.27 32.93
CA THR A 25 13.29 -0.49 33.95
C THR A 25 12.33 -0.02 35.05
N ILE A 26 11.13 0.45 34.70
CA ILE A 26 10.09 0.82 35.66
C ILE A 26 9.60 -0.38 36.47
N GLU A 27 9.34 -1.52 35.82
CA GLU A 27 8.91 -2.75 36.51
C GLU A 27 9.95 -3.22 37.53
N ALA A 28 11.23 -3.22 37.14
CA ALA A 28 12.33 -3.58 38.03
C ALA A 28 12.42 -2.68 39.28
N PHE A 29 12.12 -1.38 39.14
CA PHE A 29 12.14 -0.44 40.27
C PHE A 29 10.91 -0.57 41.19
N VAL A 30 9.75 -0.95 40.65
CA VAL A 30 8.50 -1.05 41.43
C VAL A 30 8.45 -2.34 42.25
N ASP A 31 8.96 -3.45 41.72
CA ASP A 31 8.86 -4.76 42.38
C ASP A 31 9.89 -4.94 43.52
N ASP A 32 11.07 -4.30 43.44
CA ASP A 32 12.16 -4.50 44.42
C ASP A 32 12.02 -3.60 45.67
N ASP A 33 11.44 -2.40 45.52
CA ASP A 33 11.29 -1.39 46.58
C ASP A 33 10.36 -1.85 47.72
N ASP A 34 9.29 -2.57 47.38
CA ASP A 34 8.19 -2.82 48.31
C ASP A 34 8.44 -4.05 49.20
N SER A 35 9.47 -4.85 48.88
CA SER A 35 9.84 -6.08 49.59
C SER A 35 10.80 -5.81 50.76
N MET A 36 11.91 -5.13 50.48
CA MET A 36 12.99 -4.94 51.46
C MET A 36 12.60 -3.97 52.57
N LEU A 37 11.86 -2.90 52.25
CA LEU A 37 11.39 -1.91 53.22
C LEU A 37 10.36 -2.51 54.19
N LYS A 38 9.47 -3.39 53.70
CA LYS A 38 8.53 -4.16 54.55
C LYS A 38 9.26 -5.11 55.48
N GLU A 39 10.30 -5.79 55.00
CA GLU A 39 11.08 -6.71 55.82
C GLU A 39 11.84 -6.00 56.94
N LEU A 40 12.49 -4.87 56.64
CA LEU A 40 13.17 -4.03 57.63
C LEU A 40 12.19 -3.44 58.66
N THR A 41 11.00 -3.01 58.20
CA THR A 41 9.95 -2.49 59.10
C THR A 41 9.43 -3.58 60.04
N ARG A 42 9.16 -4.77 59.51
CA ARG A 42 8.76 -5.94 60.33
C ARG A 42 9.84 -6.33 61.33
N ARG A 43 11.11 -6.27 60.93
CA ARG A 43 12.25 -6.54 61.82
C ARG A 43 12.34 -5.50 62.95
N LYS A 44 12.14 -4.21 62.64
CA LYS A 44 12.06 -3.15 63.64
C LYS A 44 10.91 -3.39 64.63
N GLU A 45 9.71 -3.71 64.14
CA GLU A 45 8.55 -4.01 64.98
C GLU A 45 8.82 -5.20 65.91
N ALA A 46 9.43 -6.27 65.39
CA ALA A 46 9.83 -7.43 66.18
C ALA A 46 10.83 -7.08 67.30
N LEU A 47 11.87 -6.30 66.98
CA LEU A 47 12.86 -5.84 67.98
C LEU A 47 12.23 -4.93 69.05
N LEU A 48 11.28 -4.08 68.66
CA LEU A 48 10.56 -3.23 69.61
C LEU A 48 9.62 -4.04 70.52
N ALA A 49 8.92 -5.03 69.96
CA ALA A 49 8.07 -5.94 70.72
C ALA A 49 8.89 -6.77 71.72
N ASP A 50 10.02 -7.32 71.29
CA ASP A 50 10.91 -8.10 72.16
C ASP A 50 11.50 -7.26 73.30
N ARG A 51 11.84 -5.98 73.03
CA ARG A 51 12.25 -5.03 74.06
C ARG A 51 11.12 -4.73 75.06
N ALA A 52 9.88 -4.58 74.57
CA ALA A 52 8.71 -4.36 75.43
C ALA A 52 8.39 -5.57 76.32
N LEU A 53 8.71 -6.79 75.84
CA LEU A 53 8.62 -8.03 76.61
C LEU A 53 9.78 -8.22 77.62
N GLY A 54 10.69 -7.25 77.73
CA GLY A 54 11.77 -7.25 78.72
C GLY A 54 13.02 -8.03 78.30
N LYS A 55 13.15 -8.43 77.03
CA LYS A 55 14.40 -9.02 76.51
C LYS A 55 15.47 -7.93 76.40
N GLN A 56 16.72 -8.26 76.75
CA GLN A 56 17.86 -7.37 76.53
C GLN A 56 18.22 -7.35 75.05
N ILE A 57 17.68 -6.37 74.33
CA ILE A 57 18.06 -6.05 72.95
C ILE A 57 19.05 -4.88 72.97
N ASP A 58 20.10 -4.99 72.17
CA ASP A 58 21.07 -3.92 72.00
C ASP A 58 20.41 -2.71 71.31
N GLN A 59 20.49 -1.56 71.97
CA GLN A 59 19.96 -0.31 71.44
C GLN A 59 20.70 0.14 70.17
N GLN A 60 21.93 -0.34 69.93
CA GLN A 60 22.64 -0.12 68.67
C GLN A 60 22.00 -0.89 67.51
N GLU A 61 21.46 -2.09 67.74
CA GLU A 61 20.80 -2.87 66.69
C GLU A 61 19.52 -2.18 66.20
N ILE A 62 18.71 -1.65 67.12
CA ILE A 62 17.51 -0.86 66.76
C ILE A 62 17.91 0.40 65.97
N LYS A 63 18.98 1.09 66.38
CA LYS A 63 19.48 2.28 65.65
C LYS A 63 19.98 1.91 64.25
N SER A 64 20.65 0.77 64.10
CA SER A 64 21.13 0.26 62.81
C SER A 64 19.97 -0.04 61.87
N VAL A 65 18.94 -0.76 62.33
CA VAL A 65 17.74 -1.05 61.53
C VAL A 65 16.99 0.24 61.16
N CYS A 66 16.86 1.19 62.09
CA CYS A 66 16.27 2.51 61.76
C CYS A 66 17.10 3.28 60.72
N GLY A 67 18.44 3.20 60.77
CA GLY A 67 19.30 3.81 59.76
C GLY A 67 19.17 3.16 58.39
N GLN A 68 19.01 1.83 58.34
CA GLN A 68 18.74 1.08 57.11
C GLN A 68 17.38 1.46 56.52
N ILE A 69 16.33 1.60 57.34
CA ILE A 69 15.01 2.05 56.89
C ILE A 69 15.11 3.45 56.27
N ALA A 70 15.75 4.40 56.95
CA ALA A 70 15.90 5.76 56.42
C ALA A 70 16.68 5.80 55.10
N SER A 71 17.73 4.99 54.98
CA SER A 71 18.48 4.86 53.72
C SER A 71 17.63 4.26 52.60
N GLU A 72 16.82 3.25 52.90
CA GLU A 72 15.96 2.60 51.90
C GLU A 72 14.80 3.51 51.48
N GLU A 73 14.24 4.30 52.41
CA GLU A 73 13.24 5.34 52.10
C GLU A 73 13.79 6.41 51.15
N GLU A 74 15.04 6.83 51.35
CA GLU A 74 15.71 7.80 50.47
C GLU A 74 15.97 7.19 49.07
N LEU A 75 16.41 5.93 49.01
CA LEU A 75 16.60 5.21 47.75
C LEU A 75 15.26 5.01 47.01
N SER A 76 14.19 4.66 47.73
CA SER A 76 12.85 4.48 47.17
C SER A 76 12.29 5.80 46.63
N ALA A 77 12.46 6.91 47.36
CA ALA A 77 12.09 8.22 46.87
C ALA A 77 12.84 8.57 45.56
N GLY A 78 14.14 8.26 45.48
CA GLY A 78 14.93 8.39 44.25
C GLY A 78 14.41 7.53 43.11
N ARG A 79 14.11 6.25 43.35
CA ARG A 79 13.54 5.32 42.36
C ARG A 79 12.16 5.78 41.86
N LEU A 80 11.31 6.30 42.74
CA LEU A 80 10.01 6.86 42.37
C LEU A 80 10.15 8.08 41.44
N THR A 81 11.13 8.95 41.67
CA THR A 81 11.41 10.07 40.77
C THR A 81 11.86 9.57 39.39
N ILE A 82 12.80 8.63 39.33
CA ILE A 82 13.27 8.03 38.08
C ILE A 82 12.12 7.34 37.33
N ALA A 83 11.30 6.55 38.04
CA ALA A 83 10.14 5.90 37.46
C ALA A 83 9.10 6.91 36.94
N SER A 84 8.92 8.04 37.62
CA SER A 84 8.04 9.11 37.14
C SER A 84 8.58 9.77 35.86
N GLU A 85 9.89 10.04 35.80
CA GLU A 85 10.56 10.59 34.62
C GLU A 85 10.49 9.62 33.44
N ALA A 86 10.76 8.33 33.68
CA ALA A 86 10.63 7.28 32.68
C ALA A 86 9.19 7.15 32.16
N ARG A 87 8.17 7.26 33.02
CA ARG A 87 6.76 7.31 32.59
C ARG A 87 6.47 8.54 31.72
N HIS A 88 6.99 9.71 32.08
CA HIS A 88 6.85 10.90 31.25
C HIS A 88 7.53 10.74 29.89
N LEU A 89 8.72 10.14 29.85
CA LEU A 89 9.44 9.83 28.62
C LEU A 89 8.67 8.84 27.75
N ILE A 90 8.15 7.74 28.31
CA ILE A 90 7.29 6.78 27.61
C ILE A 90 6.06 7.47 27.01
N ASN A 91 5.39 8.33 27.77
CA ASN A 91 4.23 9.07 27.27
C ASN A 91 4.60 10.00 26.09
N GLY A 92 5.76 10.64 26.15
CA GLY A 92 6.31 11.44 25.04
C GLY A 92 6.61 10.58 23.80
N LEU A 93 7.26 9.43 24.00
CA LEU A 93 7.57 8.47 22.94
C LEU A 93 6.31 7.88 22.31
N MET A 94 5.28 7.55 23.10
CA MET A 94 3.98 7.08 22.63
C MET A 94 3.25 8.14 21.80
N SER A 95 3.31 9.40 22.25
CA SER A 95 2.77 10.52 21.46
C SER A 95 3.48 10.64 20.12
N LYS A 96 4.81 10.51 20.12
CA LYS A 96 5.61 10.57 18.89
C LYS A 96 5.36 9.38 17.97
N LYS A 97 5.20 8.18 18.52
CA LYS A 97 4.81 6.97 17.80
C LYS A 97 3.49 7.20 17.05
N ASN A 98 2.47 7.70 17.75
CA ASN A 98 1.16 7.99 17.17
C ASN A 98 1.24 9.04 16.04
N GLU A 99 2.11 10.05 16.16
CA GLU A 99 2.34 11.02 15.08
C GLU A 99 2.94 10.35 13.84
N LEU A 100 3.99 9.53 14.01
CA LEU A 100 4.66 8.85 12.91
C LEU A 100 3.76 7.80 12.24
N GLU A 101 2.92 7.11 13.00
CA GLU A 101 1.91 6.19 12.47
C GLU A 101 0.87 6.93 11.61
N LYS A 102 0.41 8.10 12.06
CA LYS A 102 -0.48 8.95 11.25
C LYS A 102 0.22 9.42 9.97
N GLU A 103 1.48 9.85 10.06
CA GLU A 103 2.25 10.24 8.89
C GLU A 103 2.37 9.07 7.90
N LEU A 104 2.70 7.87 8.38
CA LEU A 104 2.79 6.67 7.55
C LEU A 104 1.45 6.35 6.88
N ALA A 105 0.34 6.42 7.61
CA ALA A 105 -1.00 6.23 7.07
C ALA A 105 -1.30 7.23 5.94
N THR A 106 -1.05 8.53 6.18
CA THR A 106 -1.26 9.56 5.15
C THR A 106 -0.43 9.32 3.90
N ILE A 107 0.86 8.94 4.04
CA ILE A 107 1.71 8.61 2.89
C ILE A 107 1.16 7.42 2.11
N THR A 108 0.67 6.38 2.81
CA THR A 108 0.10 5.20 2.14
C THR A 108 -1.19 5.52 1.39
N ASP A 109 -2.03 6.40 1.94
CA ASP A 109 -3.28 6.79 1.29
C ASP A 109 -3.02 7.69 0.08
N HIS A 110 -2.13 8.67 0.18
CA HIS A 110 -1.70 9.47 -0.98
C HIS A 110 -1.11 8.60 -2.09
N HIS A 111 -0.33 7.56 -1.75
CA HIS A 111 0.21 6.64 -2.74
C HIS A 111 -0.88 5.84 -3.45
N ARG A 112 -1.89 5.34 -2.71
CA ARG A 112 -3.05 4.64 -3.27
C ARG A 112 -3.87 5.54 -4.18
N GLU A 113 -4.10 6.78 -3.77
CA GLU A 113 -4.83 7.76 -4.58
C GLU A 113 -4.08 8.09 -5.87
N ALA A 114 -2.77 8.35 -5.80
CA ALA A 114 -1.94 8.58 -6.97
C ALA A 114 -1.98 7.40 -7.95
N LEU A 115 -1.90 6.16 -7.44
CA LEU A 115 -2.05 4.94 -8.24
C LEU A 115 -3.41 4.84 -8.92
N LYS A 116 -4.50 5.15 -8.20
CA LYS A 116 -5.85 5.15 -8.78
C LYS A 116 -5.97 6.18 -9.91
N VAL A 117 -5.47 7.39 -9.71
CA VAL A 117 -5.49 8.44 -10.74
C VAL A 117 -4.71 8.01 -11.97
N PHE A 118 -3.51 7.47 -11.78
CA PHE A 118 -2.68 6.96 -12.87
C PHE A 118 -3.37 5.83 -13.65
N LEU A 119 -3.94 4.84 -12.95
CA LEU A 119 -4.66 3.73 -13.59
C LEU A 119 -5.89 4.20 -14.37
N SER A 120 -6.65 5.16 -13.83
CA SER A 120 -7.79 5.75 -14.53
C SER A 120 -7.37 6.51 -15.79
N GLN A 121 -6.25 7.25 -15.73
CA GLN A 121 -5.69 7.93 -16.91
C GLN A 121 -5.27 6.93 -17.98
N GLU A 122 -4.60 5.85 -17.60
CA GLU A 122 -4.13 4.84 -18.56
C GLU A 122 -5.28 4.02 -19.15
N LEU A 123 -6.33 3.75 -18.36
CA LEU A 123 -7.57 3.15 -18.85
C LEU A 123 -8.26 4.05 -19.88
N ASN A 124 -8.39 5.35 -19.59
CA ASN A 124 -9.03 6.30 -20.51
C ASN A 124 -8.24 6.40 -21.81
N LYS A 125 -6.92 6.52 -21.72
CA LYS A 125 -6.03 6.57 -22.90
C LYS A 125 -6.14 5.29 -23.73
N ALA A 126 -6.13 4.12 -23.09
CA ALA A 126 -6.33 2.86 -23.79
C ALA A 126 -7.71 2.81 -24.46
N GLY A 127 -8.76 3.28 -23.77
CA GLY A 127 -10.12 3.38 -24.31
C GLY A 127 -10.18 4.27 -25.55
N ASP A 128 -9.57 5.45 -25.50
CA ASP A 128 -9.48 6.39 -26.63
C ASP A 128 -8.73 5.77 -27.81
N ASP A 129 -7.63 5.07 -27.56
CA ASP A 129 -6.86 4.36 -28.58
C ASP A 129 -7.67 3.24 -29.23
N TYR A 130 -8.40 2.44 -28.44
CA TYR A 130 -9.30 1.41 -28.96
C TYR A 130 -10.44 2.01 -29.80
N PHE A 131 -11.05 3.09 -29.33
CA PHE A 131 -12.12 3.78 -30.05
C PHE A 131 -11.63 4.35 -31.38
N ARG A 132 -10.43 4.94 -31.40
CA ARG A 132 -9.78 5.39 -32.64
C ARG A 132 -9.53 4.24 -33.61
N MET A 133 -8.93 3.15 -33.15
CA MET A 133 -8.67 1.97 -34.00
C MET A 133 -9.97 1.36 -34.56
N ALA A 134 -11.02 1.27 -33.73
CA ALA A 134 -12.32 0.77 -34.17
C ALA A 134 -12.93 1.69 -35.25
N SER A 135 -12.82 3.02 -35.07
CA SER A 135 -13.29 4.01 -36.04
C SER A 135 -12.52 3.92 -37.36
N ASP A 136 -11.21 3.72 -37.31
CA ASP A 136 -10.36 3.55 -38.50
C ASP A 136 -10.67 2.24 -39.24
N LEU A 137 -10.93 1.15 -38.50
CA LEU A 137 -11.36 -0.12 -39.08
C LEU A 137 -12.73 0.03 -39.77
N PHE A 138 -13.68 0.69 -39.13
CA PHE A 138 -14.99 0.96 -39.71
C PHE A 138 -14.88 1.81 -40.98
N ARG A 139 -14.05 2.85 -40.96
CA ARG A 139 -13.77 3.70 -42.13
C ARG A 139 -13.16 2.91 -43.28
N THR A 140 -12.22 2.03 -42.95
CA THR A 140 -11.55 1.15 -43.93
C THR A 140 -12.54 0.15 -44.53
N PHE A 141 -13.38 -0.46 -43.70
CA PHE A 141 -14.44 -1.36 -44.15
C PHE A 141 -15.45 -0.65 -45.06
N ALA A 142 -15.90 0.56 -44.69
CA ALA A 142 -16.80 1.37 -45.51
C ALA A 142 -16.19 1.70 -46.89
N LYS A 143 -14.89 2.01 -46.95
CA LYS A 143 -14.16 2.19 -48.22
C LYS A 143 -14.20 0.92 -49.06
N VAL A 144 -13.91 -0.25 -48.47
CA VAL A 144 -13.92 -1.55 -49.17
C VAL A 144 -15.31 -1.89 -49.71
N VAL A 145 -16.36 -1.71 -48.92
CA VAL A 145 -17.76 -1.94 -49.37
C VAL A 145 -18.14 -1.00 -50.51
N THR A 146 -17.72 0.27 -50.43
CA THR A 146 -17.97 1.26 -51.50
C THR A 146 -17.27 0.87 -52.80
N ILE A 147 -16.03 0.38 -52.71
CA ILE A 147 -15.28 -0.15 -53.86
C ILE A 147 -15.97 -1.40 -54.43
N ASP A 148 -16.39 -2.35 -53.59
CA ASP A 148 -17.13 -3.55 -54.03
C ASP A 148 -18.41 -3.18 -54.77
N ARG A 149 -19.19 -2.24 -54.22
CA ARG A 149 -20.41 -1.72 -54.86
C ARG A 149 -20.11 -1.06 -56.19
N PHE A 150 -19.09 -0.19 -56.25
CA PHE A 150 -18.66 0.46 -57.48
C PHE A 150 -18.28 -0.58 -58.55
N LEU A 151 -17.52 -1.61 -58.19
CA LEU A 151 -17.14 -2.68 -59.13
C LEU A 151 -18.37 -3.43 -59.65
N ARG A 152 -19.33 -3.79 -58.78
CA ARG A 152 -20.58 -4.44 -59.20
C ARG A 152 -21.40 -3.59 -60.17
N ASP A 153 -21.50 -2.29 -59.92
CA ASP A 153 -22.21 -1.33 -60.78
C ASP A 153 -21.58 -1.24 -62.18
N TYR A 154 -20.25 -1.44 -62.29
CA TYR A 154 -19.51 -1.54 -63.56
C TYR A 154 -19.57 -2.93 -64.23
N GLY A 155 -20.44 -3.82 -63.75
CA GLY A 155 -20.68 -5.14 -64.36
C GLY A 155 -19.70 -6.23 -63.92
N TYR A 156 -18.92 -6.00 -62.87
CA TYR A 156 -18.06 -7.03 -62.27
C TYR A 156 -18.92 -8.06 -61.52
N LYS A 157 -19.22 -9.18 -62.17
CA LYS A 157 -19.99 -10.29 -61.60
C LYS A 157 -19.03 -11.41 -61.19
N ASN A 158 -18.81 -11.53 -59.88
CA ASN A 158 -18.14 -12.63 -59.18
C ASN A 158 -16.59 -12.61 -59.13
N GLY A 159 -16.06 -12.06 -58.03
CA GLY A 159 -15.32 -12.86 -57.04
C GLY A 159 -13.81 -13.13 -57.21
N THR A 160 -13.19 -13.13 -58.40
CA THR A 160 -11.79 -13.65 -58.49
C THR A 160 -10.86 -13.07 -59.55
N SER A 161 -11.24 -12.04 -60.32
CA SER A 161 -10.27 -11.44 -61.24
C SER A 161 -9.42 -10.39 -60.51
N VAL A 162 -8.16 -10.75 -60.28
CA VAL A 162 -7.08 -9.80 -60.02
C VAL A 162 -7.19 -8.68 -61.06
N LEU A 163 -7.44 -7.45 -60.62
CA LEU A 163 -7.43 -6.28 -61.49
C LEU A 163 -6.06 -6.24 -62.18
N PRO A 164 -5.98 -6.20 -63.52
CA PRO A 164 -4.70 -5.99 -64.19
C PRO A 164 -4.15 -4.65 -63.69
N SER A 165 -2.88 -4.63 -63.28
CA SER A 165 -2.17 -3.46 -62.73
C SER A 165 -2.04 -2.29 -63.72
N SER A 166 -2.71 -2.37 -64.86
CA SER A 166 -2.68 -1.44 -65.97
C SER A 166 -3.88 -0.48 -65.98
N VAL A 167 -4.67 -0.38 -64.91
CA VAL A 167 -5.66 0.72 -64.77
C VAL A 167 -4.87 1.99 -64.44
N PRO A 168 -4.72 2.95 -65.37
CA PRO A 168 -4.04 4.20 -65.06
C PRO A 168 -4.88 4.92 -64.01
N ASN A 169 -4.25 5.34 -62.91
CA ASN A 169 -4.83 6.10 -61.78
C ASN A 169 -5.57 5.30 -60.68
N PHE A 170 -5.50 3.96 -60.61
CA PHE A 170 -5.97 3.26 -59.41
C PHE A 170 -4.90 3.22 -58.31
N TYR A 171 -4.87 4.28 -57.50
CA TYR A 171 -4.07 4.37 -56.28
C TYR A 171 -5.03 4.38 -55.10
N LEU A 172 -4.87 3.43 -54.17
CA LEU A 172 -5.56 3.44 -52.89
C LEU A 172 -4.56 3.85 -51.79
N PRO A 173 -4.34 5.16 -51.58
CA PRO A 173 -3.69 5.58 -50.35
C PRO A 173 -4.63 5.26 -49.18
N ASP A 174 -4.05 4.86 -48.05
CA ASP A 174 -4.74 4.74 -46.75
C ASP A 174 -5.53 3.45 -46.48
N LEU A 175 -5.13 2.30 -47.05
CA LEU A 175 -5.62 0.97 -46.61
C LEU A 175 -4.72 0.29 -45.57
N ASN A 176 -3.57 0.88 -45.26
CA ASN A 176 -2.72 0.40 -44.19
C ASN A 176 -3.22 1.00 -42.88
N LEU A 177 -3.76 0.15 -42.00
CA LEU A 177 -3.93 0.52 -40.60
C LEU A 177 -2.55 0.89 -40.04
N GLU A 178 -2.43 2.07 -39.41
CA GLU A 178 -1.19 2.43 -38.73
C GLU A 178 -0.86 1.37 -37.67
N ARG A 179 0.42 0.99 -37.59
CA ARG A 179 0.85 0.00 -36.59
C ARG A 179 0.55 0.55 -35.20
N SER A 180 -0.13 -0.25 -34.38
CA SER A 180 -0.21 0.01 -32.94
C SER A 180 1.22 0.17 -32.39
N PRO A 181 1.50 1.26 -31.66
CA PRO A 181 2.85 1.55 -31.16
C PRO A 181 3.37 0.50 -30.17
N ASP A 182 2.50 -0.34 -29.60
CA ASP A 182 2.83 -1.28 -28.52
C ASP A 182 3.10 -2.74 -28.96
N ARG A 183 3.17 -3.03 -30.28
CA ARG A 183 3.43 -4.41 -30.75
C ARG A 183 4.58 -4.52 -31.75
N ASN A 184 5.77 -4.81 -31.25
CA ASN A 184 6.88 -5.42 -31.99
C ASN A 184 6.55 -6.88 -32.39
N HIS A 185 5.55 -7.09 -33.24
CA HIS A 185 5.35 -8.38 -33.90
C HIS A 185 5.56 -8.22 -35.41
N SER A 186 6.38 -9.12 -35.98
CA SER A 186 6.65 -9.20 -37.41
C SER A 186 5.34 -9.21 -38.19
N SER A 187 5.25 -8.35 -39.21
CA SER A 187 4.12 -8.21 -40.12
C SER A 187 3.61 -9.55 -40.63
N ALA A 188 2.61 -10.12 -39.95
CA ALA A 188 1.77 -11.14 -40.53
C ALA A 188 0.82 -10.42 -41.49
N LEU A 189 1.09 -10.60 -42.78
CA LEU A 189 0.26 -10.18 -43.90
C LEU A 189 -1.23 -10.45 -43.59
N TYR A 190 -2.02 -9.39 -43.42
CA TYR A 190 -3.48 -9.49 -43.44
C TYR A 190 -3.91 -9.88 -44.86
N ARG A 191 -4.09 -11.17 -45.12
CA ARG A 191 -4.83 -11.64 -46.30
C ARG A 191 -6.31 -11.47 -46.01
N PHE A 192 -6.96 -10.53 -46.70
CA PHE A 192 -8.41 -10.49 -46.79
C PHE A 192 -8.89 -11.74 -47.55
N ALA A 193 -9.48 -12.69 -46.83
CA ALA A 193 -10.28 -13.73 -47.45
C ALA A 193 -11.67 -13.15 -47.72
N SER A 194 -12.11 -13.14 -48.99
CA SER A 194 -13.48 -12.80 -49.34
C SER A 194 -14.40 -13.88 -48.76
N VAL A 195 -15.16 -13.52 -47.74
CA VAL A 195 -16.27 -14.36 -47.29
C VAL A 195 -17.34 -14.25 -48.37
N GLY A 196 -17.65 -15.37 -49.03
CA GLY A 196 -18.74 -15.45 -50.00
C GLY A 196 -20.03 -14.95 -49.36
N SER A 197 -20.90 -14.37 -50.18
CA SER A 197 -22.14 -13.66 -49.83
C SER A 197 -23.18 -14.41 -48.98
N ALA A 198 -22.88 -15.62 -48.48
CA ALA A 198 -23.77 -16.44 -47.67
C ALA A 198 -23.65 -16.20 -46.16
N ASP A 199 -22.55 -15.63 -45.66
CA ASP A 199 -22.37 -15.42 -44.20
C ASP A 199 -22.78 -14.02 -43.72
N PHE A 200 -23.13 -13.11 -44.62
CA PHE A 200 -23.60 -11.76 -44.26
C PHE A 200 -24.98 -11.77 -43.59
N GLU A 201 -25.86 -12.70 -43.97
CA GLU A 201 -27.19 -12.81 -43.33
C GLU A 201 -27.07 -13.32 -41.89
N ARG A 202 -26.06 -14.16 -41.58
CA ARG A 202 -25.85 -14.69 -40.22
C ARG A 202 -25.29 -13.67 -39.24
N LEU A 203 -24.57 -12.65 -39.71
CA LEU A 203 -24.04 -11.60 -38.83
C LEU A 203 -25.12 -10.61 -38.37
N ARG A 204 -26.25 -10.52 -39.10
CA ARG A 204 -27.39 -9.68 -38.72
C ARG A 204 -28.11 -10.19 -37.47
N ASP A 205 -28.11 -11.51 -37.28
CA ASP A 205 -28.74 -12.17 -36.12
C ASP A 205 -27.88 -12.10 -34.86
N VAL A 206 -26.56 -11.86 -35.00
CA VAL A 206 -25.61 -11.81 -33.87
C VAL A 206 -25.50 -10.40 -33.27
N PHE A 207 -25.83 -9.36 -34.03
CA PHE A 207 -25.73 -7.96 -33.58
C PHE A 207 -26.99 -7.14 -33.96
N PRO A 208 -28.15 -7.40 -33.35
CA PRO A 208 -29.39 -6.69 -33.66
C PRO A 208 -29.38 -5.20 -33.25
N GLU A 209 -28.41 -4.77 -32.44
CA GLU A 209 -28.33 -3.39 -31.94
C GLU A 209 -27.62 -2.40 -32.87
N ILE A 210 -26.96 -2.88 -33.93
CA ILE A 210 -26.37 -1.99 -34.92
C ILE A 210 -27.45 -1.68 -35.97
N GLY A 211 -28.37 -0.79 -35.59
CA GLY A 211 -29.37 -0.22 -36.46
C GLY A 211 -28.72 0.59 -37.58
N ILE A 212 -28.40 -0.06 -38.69
CA ILE A 212 -28.02 0.59 -39.94
C ILE A 212 -29.29 0.68 -40.79
N SER A 213 -29.97 1.82 -40.70
CA SER A 213 -30.98 2.28 -41.68
C SER A 213 -30.30 2.78 -42.94
#